data_AF-L7KU80-F1
#
_entry.id   AF-L7KU80-F1
#
_cell.length_a   1.000
_cell.length_b   1.000
_cell.length_c   1.000
_cell.angle_alpha   90.00
_cell.angle_beta   90.00
_cell.angle_gamma   90.00
#
_symmetry.space_group_name_H-M   'P 1'
#
loop_
_entity.id
_entity.type
_entity.pdbx_description
1 polymer ?
#
loop_
_entity_poly.entity_id
_entity_poly.type
_entity_poly.pdbx_seq_one_letter_code
_entity_poly.pdbx_strand_id
1 'polypeptide(L)'
;MPNPNNRTRLSYALIVEAAIEIADAGGLDALTMRSLADELGVGAMSLYRYVDDKGMLIQAMTLEITRRHPYPRISETPWYQRVLTAVEIDWALYNRHQWLVLALASPRTAASPESEQSLAWLASAFVEAGTTPPVARATSATVWNLVAGTALTVVAENL
;
A
#
# COMPACT_ATOMS: atom_id res chain seq x y z
N MET A 1 -0.98 -28.37 -28.52
CA MET A 1 -2.16 -27.47 -28.53
C MET A 1 -2.27 -26.83 -27.15
N PRO A 2 -2.43 -25.51 -27.01
CA PRO A 2 -2.69 -24.88 -25.72
C PRO A 2 -4.13 -25.17 -25.28
N ASN A 3 -4.33 -25.48 -24.01
CA ASN A 3 -5.60 -25.90 -23.43
C ASN A 3 -6.56 -24.69 -23.28
N PRO A 4 -7.77 -24.68 -23.87
CA PRO A 4 -8.67 -23.52 -23.86
C PRO A 4 -9.42 -23.28 -22.54
N ASN A 5 -9.13 -24.01 -21.46
CA ASN A 5 -9.88 -23.98 -20.21
C ASN A 5 -9.01 -23.67 -18.98
N ASN A 6 -8.29 -22.57 -18.99
CA ASN A 6 -7.89 -21.90 -17.76
C ASN A 6 -8.45 -20.49 -17.68
N ARG A 7 -9.78 -20.35 -17.82
CA ARG A 7 -10.48 -19.15 -17.36
C ARG A 7 -10.40 -19.17 -15.84
N THR A 8 -9.31 -18.68 -15.27
CA THR A 8 -9.20 -18.46 -13.83
C THR A 8 -10.45 -17.74 -13.38
N ARG A 9 -11.21 -18.35 -12.47
CA ARG A 9 -12.50 -17.81 -12.05
C ARG A 9 -12.25 -16.43 -11.45
N LEU A 10 -12.97 -15.42 -11.96
CA LEU A 10 -12.88 -14.06 -11.45
C LEU A 10 -13.13 -14.07 -9.94
N SER A 11 -12.22 -13.44 -9.19
CA SER A 11 -12.27 -13.36 -7.73
C SER A 11 -11.75 -12.00 -7.28
N TYR A 12 -12.11 -11.61 -6.05
CA TYR A 12 -11.63 -10.36 -5.47
C TYR A 12 -10.09 -10.30 -5.41
N ALA A 13 -9.45 -11.39 -4.97
CA ALA A 13 -7.99 -11.46 -4.91
C ALA A 13 -7.32 -11.31 -6.28
N LEU A 14 -7.87 -11.97 -7.32
CA LEU A 14 -7.36 -11.83 -8.69
C LEU A 14 -7.52 -10.41 -9.24
N ILE A 15 -8.65 -9.76 -8.93
CA ILE A 15 -8.90 -8.37 -9.33
C ILE A 15 -7.89 -7.42 -8.69
N VAL A 16 -7.64 -7.58 -7.38
CA VAL A 16 -6.69 -6.75 -6.64
C VAL A 16 -5.26 -6.97 -7.15
N GLU A 17 -4.86 -8.22 -7.42
CA GLU A 17 -3.53 -8.53 -7.95
C GLU A 17 -3.30 -7.86 -9.31
N ALA A 18 -4.19 -8.07 -10.27
CA ALA A 18 -4.06 -7.49 -11.60
C ALA A 18 -4.08 -5.94 -11.55
N ALA A 19 -4.84 -5.35 -10.64
CA ALA A 19 -4.85 -3.91 -10.44
C ALA A 19 -3.51 -3.38 -9.89
N ILE A 20 -2.88 -4.12 -8.97
CA ILE A 20 -1.51 -3.82 -8.47
C ILE A 20 -0.52 -3.89 -9.62
N GLU A 21 -0.54 -4.96 -10.43
CA GLU A 21 0.39 -5.13 -11.56
C GLU A 21 0.27 -3.99 -12.59
N ILE A 22 -0.96 -3.59 -12.94
CA ILE A 22 -1.20 -2.45 -13.84
C ILE A 22 -0.66 -1.15 -13.24
N ALA A 23 -0.90 -0.91 -11.95
CA ALA A 23 -0.46 0.30 -11.28
C ALA A 23 1.06 0.34 -11.06
N ASP A 24 1.70 -0.81 -10.83
CA ASP A 24 3.16 -0.93 -10.75
C ASP A 24 3.81 -0.60 -12.10
N ALA A 25 3.19 -1.00 -13.22
CA ALA A 25 3.73 -0.79 -14.56
C ALA A 25 3.50 0.63 -15.10
N GLY A 26 2.37 1.27 -14.77
CA GLY A 26 1.96 2.53 -15.41
C GLY A 26 1.33 3.57 -14.49
N GLY A 27 1.47 3.39 -13.17
CA GLY A 27 0.86 4.27 -12.17
C GLY A 27 -0.67 4.17 -12.11
N LEU A 28 -1.27 5.00 -11.25
CA LEU A 28 -2.74 5.01 -11.06
C LEU A 28 -3.51 5.46 -12.30
N ASP A 29 -2.87 6.19 -13.22
CA ASP A 29 -3.53 6.67 -14.44
C ASP A 29 -3.72 5.54 -15.46
N ALA A 30 -2.79 4.59 -15.54
CA ALA A 30 -2.95 3.37 -16.35
C ALA A 30 -4.06 2.45 -15.80
N LEU A 31 -4.33 2.50 -14.50
CA LEU A 31 -5.39 1.73 -13.87
C LEU A 31 -6.77 2.35 -14.15
N THR A 32 -7.49 1.78 -15.10
CA THR A 32 -8.90 2.09 -15.36
C THR A 32 -9.73 0.81 -15.24
N MET A 33 -11.04 0.93 -15.01
CA MET A 33 -11.91 -0.25 -14.98
C MET A 33 -11.91 -1.00 -16.33
N ARG A 34 -11.61 -0.29 -17.42
CA ARG A 34 -11.47 -0.88 -18.75
C ARG A 34 -10.15 -1.63 -18.90
N SER A 35 -9.01 -1.02 -18.60
CA SER A 35 -7.70 -1.68 -18.70
C SER A 35 -7.62 -2.91 -17.79
N LEU A 36 -8.20 -2.85 -16.59
CA LEU A 36 -8.32 -4.00 -15.71
C LEU A 36 -9.22 -5.12 -16.27
N ALA A 37 -10.34 -4.76 -16.91
CA ALA A 37 -11.24 -5.73 -17.52
C ALA A 37 -10.60 -6.42 -18.73
N ASP A 38 -9.87 -5.64 -19.54
CA ASP A 38 -9.12 -6.11 -20.70
C ASP A 38 -8.00 -7.06 -20.25
N GLU A 39 -7.22 -6.70 -19.22
CA GLU A 39 -6.17 -7.56 -18.63
C GLU A 39 -6.73 -8.90 -18.14
N LEU A 40 -7.90 -8.87 -17.50
CA LEU A 40 -8.55 -10.06 -16.95
C LEU A 40 -9.39 -10.84 -17.98
N GLY A 41 -9.51 -10.37 -19.23
CA GLY A 41 -10.31 -11.00 -20.28
C GLY A 41 -11.81 -11.09 -19.95
N VAL A 42 -12.35 -10.10 -19.22
CA VAL A 42 -13.76 -10.04 -18.80
C VAL A 42 -14.40 -8.72 -19.23
N GLY A 43 -15.73 -8.65 -19.22
CA GLY A 43 -16.43 -7.37 -19.39
C GLY A 43 -16.37 -6.52 -18.11
N ALA A 44 -16.24 -5.20 -18.24
CA ALA A 44 -16.13 -4.26 -17.10
C ALA A 44 -17.25 -4.42 -16.06
N MET A 45 -18.49 -4.70 -16.49
CA MET A 45 -19.63 -4.97 -15.59
C MET A 45 -19.39 -6.16 -14.65
N SER A 46 -18.46 -7.06 -14.97
CA SER A 46 -18.09 -8.17 -14.09
C SER A 46 -17.24 -7.74 -12.90
N LEU A 47 -16.42 -6.69 -13.05
CA LEU A 47 -15.59 -6.16 -11.98
C LEU A 47 -16.42 -5.46 -10.91
N TYR A 48 -17.47 -4.74 -11.33
CA TYR A 48 -18.39 -4.04 -10.43
C TYR A 48 -19.20 -4.94 -9.49
N ARG A 49 -19.16 -6.27 -9.66
CA ARG A 49 -19.70 -7.23 -8.68
C ARG A 49 -18.79 -7.43 -7.46
N TYR A 50 -17.54 -7.00 -7.54
CA TYR A 50 -16.51 -7.22 -6.52
C TYR A 50 -16.00 -5.91 -5.92
N VAL A 51 -16.00 -4.82 -6.71
CA VAL A 51 -15.54 -3.49 -6.29
C VAL A 51 -16.51 -2.44 -6.78
N ASP A 52 -16.96 -1.56 -5.89
CA ASP A 52 -17.98 -0.55 -6.23
C ASP A 52 -17.45 0.52 -7.18
N ASP A 53 -16.21 0.94 -6.96
CA ASP A 53 -15.55 1.97 -7.76
C ASP A 53 -14.01 1.84 -7.73
N LYS A 54 -13.33 2.67 -8.54
CA LYS A 54 -11.86 2.71 -8.62
C LYS A 54 -11.22 3.10 -7.28
N GLY A 55 -11.86 3.96 -6.48
CA GLY A 55 -11.34 4.35 -5.17
C GLY A 55 -11.36 3.20 -4.17
N MET A 56 -12.43 2.39 -4.16
CA MET A 56 -12.51 1.16 -3.36
C MET A 56 -11.49 0.12 -3.82
N LEU A 57 -11.25 0.02 -5.14
CA LEU A 57 -10.18 -0.82 -5.67
C LEU A 57 -8.80 -0.35 -5.20
N ILE A 58 -8.49 0.95 -5.26
CA ILE A 58 -7.21 1.50 -4.78
C ILE A 58 -7.03 1.27 -3.28
N GLN A 59 -8.09 1.43 -2.48
CA GLN A 59 -8.05 1.11 -1.06
C GLN A 59 -7.73 -0.37 -0.82
N ALA A 60 -8.37 -1.27 -1.58
CA ALA A 60 -8.13 -2.70 -1.51
C ALA A 60 -6.69 -3.08 -1.90
N MET A 61 -6.16 -2.48 -2.97
CA MET A 61 -4.77 -2.65 -3.39
C MET A 61 -3.80 -2.20 -2.30
N THR A 62 -4.05 -1.03 -1.70
CA THR A 62 -3.21 -0.49 -0.63
C THR A 62 -3.20 -1.42 0.58
N LEU A 63 -4.40 -1.84 1.01
CA LEU A 63 -4.55 -2.79 2.10
C LEU A 63 -3.79 -4.09 1.85
N GLU A 64 -3.92 -4.65 0.65
CA GLU A 64 -3.25 -5.90 0.28
C GLU A 64 -1.72 -5.75 0.28
N ILE A 65 -1.17 -4.63 -0.21
CA ILE A 65 0.27 -4.37 -0.16
C ILE A 65 0.76 -4.22 1.28
N THR A 66 0.06 -3.43 2.11
CA THR A 66 0.42 -3.26 3.53
C THR A 66 0.39 -4.60 4.27
N ARG A 67 -0.63 -5.44 4.01
CA ARG A 67 -0.77 -6.77 4.61
C ARG A 67 0.36 -7.73 4.22
N ARG A 68 0.88 -7.63 2.98
CA ARG A 68 2.01 -8.44 2.50
C ARG A 68 3.36 -8.03 3.11
N HIS A 69 3.45 -6.80 3.62
CA HIS A 69 4.70 -6.22 4.11
C HIS A 69 4.53 -5.69 5.54
N PRO A 70 4.15 -6.54 6.50
CA PRO A 70 4.01 -6.11 7.88
C PRO A 70 5.36 -5.71 8.45
N TYR A 71 5.38 -4.74 9.35
CA TYR A 71 6.57 -4.50 10.16
C TYR A 71 6.90 -5.74 11.01
N PRO A 72 8.20 -6.01 11.27
CA PRO A 72 8.61 -7.20 12.01
C PRO A 72 8.00 -7.24 13.41
N ARG A 73 7.85 -8.44 13.98
CA ARG A 73 7.44 -8.55 15.39
C ARG A 73 8.43 -7.79 16.29
N ILE A 74 7.92 -7.02 17.23
CA ILE A 74 8.75 -6.30 18.20
C ILE A 74 9.61 -7.32 18.97
N SER A 75 10.93 -7.12 18.90
CA SER A 75 11.98 -7.87 19.59
C SER A 75 12.75 -6.93 20.53
N GLU A 76 13.78 -7.45 21.23
CA GLU A 76 14.72 -6.67 22.06
C GLU A 76 15.61 -5.71 21.26
N THR A 77 15.25 -5.44 20.00
CA THR A 77 15.94 -4.52 19.11
C THR A 77 15.81 -3.09 19.64
N PRO A 78 16.91 -2.33 19.78
CA PRO A 78 16.87 -0.95 20.25
C PRO A 78 15.90 -0.08 19.43
N TRP A 79 15.20 0.83 20.10
CA TRP A 79 14.20 1.70 19.45
C TRP A 79 14.68 2.35 18.14
N TYR A 80 15.93 2.83 18.08
CA TYR A 80 16.45 3.52 16.89
C TYR A 80 16.60 2.57 15.70
N GLN A 81 16.95 1.30 15.93
CA GLN A 81 17.01 0.30 14.87
C GLN A 81 15.60 -0.03 14.36
N ARG A 82 14.58 -0.03 15.23
CA ARG A 82 13.19 -0.21 14.80
C ARG A 82 12.71 0.92 13.88
N VAL A 83 13.09 2.17 14.19
CA VAL A 83 12.81 3.32 13.32
C VAL A 83 13.49 3.14 11.96
N LEU A 84 14.77 2.73 11.93
CA LEU A 84 15.48 2.47 10.68
C LEU A 84 14.83 1.35 9.87
N THR A 85 14.42 0.25 10.51
CA THR A 85 13.70 -0.85 9.83
C THR A 85 12.39 -0.39 9.21
N ALA A 86 11.59 0.42 9.90
CA ALA A 86 10.36 0.98 9.32
C ALA A 86 10.67 1.85 8.10
N VAL A 87 11.68 2.73 8.20
CA VAL A 87 12.11 3.58 7.08
C VAL A 87 12.56 2.75 5.88
N GLU A 88 13.36 1.69 6.10
CA GLU A 88 13.83 0.80 5.04
C GLU A 88 12.68 0.07 4.34
N ILE A 89 11.72 -0.46 5.11
CA ILE A 89 10.55 -1.16 4.58
C ILE A 89 9.67 -0.19 3.77
N ASP A 90 9.32 0.96 4.35
CA ASP A 90 8.48 1.96 3.69
C ASP A 90 9.15 2.49 2.42
N TRP A 91 10.46 2.77 2.49
CA TRP A 91 11.23 3.22 1.33
C TRP A 91 11.24 2.17 0.20
N ALA A 92 11.48 0.90 0.52
CA ALA A 92 11.44 -0.18 -0.46
C ALA A 92 10.04 -0.33 -1.08
N LEU A 93 8.99 -0.24 -0.25
CA LEU A 93 7.60 -0.29 -0.68
C LEU A 93 7.27 0.85 -1.65
N TYR A 94 7.61 2.09 -1.30
CA TYR A 94 7.29 3.24 -2.14
C TYR A 94 8.08 3.28 -3.44
N ASN A 95 9.32 2.79 -3.46
CA ASN A 95 10.08 2.67 -4.70
C ASN A 95 9.53 1.57 -5.62
N ARG A 96 9.05 0.47 -5.04
CA ARG A 96 8.46 -0.64 -5.82
C ARG A 96 7.05 -0.32 -6.31
N HIS A 97 6.24 0.29 -5.46
CA HIS A 97 4.83 0.58 -5.69
C HIS A 97 4.63 2.10 -5.63
N GLN A 98 5.14 2.82 -6.62
CA GLN A 98 5.15 4.29 -6.63
C GLN A 98 3.76 4.93 -6.46
N TRP A 99 2.72 4.26 -6.96
CA TRP A 99 1.32 4.65 -6.78
C TRP A 99 0.84 4.65 -5.32
N LEU A 100 1.49 3.88 -4.44
CA LEU A 100 1.10 3.68 -3.05
C LEU A 100 1.14 4.99 -2.26
N VAL A 101 2.13 5.84 -2.53
CA VAL A 101 2.29 7.11 -1.82
C VAL A 101 1.10 8.06 -2.10
N LEU A 102 0.63 8.08 -3.34
CA LEU A 102 -0.58 8.83 -3.71
C LEU A 102 -1.85 8.21 -3.10
N ALA A 103 -1.92 6.88 -3.04
CA ALA A 103 -3.06 6.18 -2.44
C ALA A 103 -3.17 6.42 -0.92
N LEU A 104 -2.04 6.55 -0.23
CA LEU A 104 -1.96 6.82 1.21
C LEU A 104 -2.31 8.28 1.57
N ALA A 105 -2.23 9.22 0.61
CA ALA A 105 -2.70 10.59 0.79
C ALA A 105 -4.23 10.69 0.89
N SER A 106 -4.96 9.63 0.53
CA SER A 106 -6.42 9.56 0.70
C SER A 106 -6.80 9.38 2.18
N PRO A 107 -7.72 10.19 2.73
CA PRO A 107 -8.20 10.05 4.11
C PRO A 107 -8.77 8.65 4.41
N ARG A 108 -9.35 7.99 3.40
CA ARG A 108 -9.94 6.65 3.55
C ARG A 108 -8.89 5.57 3.82
N THR A 109 -7.71 5.71 3.24
CA THR A 109 -6.62 4.74 3.36
C THR A 109 -5.81 4.99 4.63
N ALA A 110 -5.60 6.26 4.97
CA ALA A 110 -4.90 6.69 6.18
C ALA A 110 -5.59 6.20 7.47
N ALA A 111 -6.92 6.05 7.46
CA ALA A 111 -7.71 5.60 8.61
C ALA A 111 -7.95 4.08 8.68
N SER A 112 -7.23 3.27 7.89
CA SER A 112 -7.39 1.81 7.94
C SER A 112 -6.76 1.19 9.20
N PRO A 113 -7.26 0.04 9.70
CA PRO A 113 -6.66 -0.69 10.83
C PRO A 113 -5.19 -1.05 10.61
N GLU A 114 -4.79 -1.30 9.38
CA GLU A 114 -3.43 -1.68 8.99
C GLU A 114 -2.48 -0.48 9.04
N SER A 115 -2.94 0.69 8.60
CA SER A 115 -2.25 1.96 8.81
C SER A 115 -2.11 2.27 10.30
N GLU A 116 -3.17 2.07 11.08
CA GLU A 116 -3.15 2.27 12.54
C GLU A 116 -2.16 1.31 13.23
N GLN A 117 -2.13 0.03 12.84
CA GLN A 117 -1.20 -0.96 13.38
C GLN A 117 0.26 -0.61 13.06
N SER A 118 0.53 -0.17 11.83
CA SER A 118 1.87 0.27 11.40
C SER A 118 2.33 1.49 12.21
N LEU A 119 1.44 2.46 12.40
CA LEU A 119 1.73 3.67 13.17
C LEU A 119 1.91 3.37 14.67
N ALA A 120 1.11 2.46 15.24
CA ALA A 120 1.26 2.01 16.62
C ALA A 120 2.58 1.25 16.84
N TRP A 121 2.98 0.43 15.87
CA TRP A 121 4.26 -0.27 15.90
C TRP A 121 5.44 0.71 15.95
N LEU A 122 5.46 1.71 15.08
CA LEU A 122 6.52 2.72 15.06
C LEU A 122 6.48 3.59 16.34
N ALA A 123 5.28 3.92 16.83
CA ALA A 123 5.11 4.67 18.07
C ALA A 123 5.69 3.93 19.28
N SER A 124 5.65 2.59 19.29
CA SER A 124 6.26 1.81 20.37
C SER A 124 7.78 2.06 20.52
N ALA A 125 8.49 2.36 19.43
CA ALA A 125 9.91 2.72 19.47
C ALA A 125 10.11 4.05 20.22
N PHE A 126 9.30 5.06 19.92
CA PHE A 126 9.41 6.36 20.59
C PHE A 126 8.96 6.31 22.05
N VAL A 127 7.99 5.45 22.40
CA VAL A 127 7.63 5.22 23.82
C VAL A 127 8.80 4.61 24.58
N GLU A 128 9.47 3.59 24.01
CA GLU A 128 10.69 3.00 24.61
C GLU A 128 11.82 4.02 24.77
N ALA A 129 11.95 4.96 23.83
CA ALA A 129 12.90 6.07 23.90
C ALA A 129 12.57 7.11 25.00
N GLY A 130 11.46 6.95 25.73
CA GLY A 130 11.06 7.79 26.86
C GLY A 130 10.06 8.90 26.51
N THR A 131 9.43 8.86 25.33
CA THR A 131 8.38 9.82 24.97
C THR A 131 7.00 9.41 25.49
N THR A 132 6.07 10.36 25.60
CA THR A 132 4.67 10.06 25.94
C THR A 132 3.92 9.49 24.73
N PRO A 133 2.87 8.66 24.92
CA PRO A 133 2.13 8.07 23.79
C PRO A 133 1.59 9.08 22.76
N PRO A 134 1.08 10.27 23.12
CA PRO A 134 0.69 11.28 22.14
C PRO A 134 1.87 11.80 21.30
N VAL A 135 3.02 12.05 21.95
CA VAL A 135 4.24 12.50 21.26
C VAL A 135 4.76 11.39 20.35
N ALA A 136 4.81 10.14 20.83
CA ALA A 136 5.25 8.99 20.05
C ALA A 136 4.44 8.80 18.75
N ARG A 137 3.11 8.94 18.81
CA ARG A 137 2.25 8.87 17.61
C ARG A 137 2.52 10.01 16.64
N ALA A 138 2.64 11.24 17.15
CA ALA A 138 2.95 12.39 16.32
C ALA A 138 4.32 12.24 15.62
N THR A 139 5.35 11.82 16.37
CA THR A 139 6.70 11.56 15.83
C THR A 139 6.69 10.45 14.79
N SER A 140 5.93 9.38 15.02
CA SER A 140 5.78 8.28 14.04
C SER A 140 5.16 8.77 12.73
N ALA A 141 4.10 9.58 12.81
CA ALA A 141 3.51 10.20 11.63
C ALA A 141 4.51 11.14 10.93
N THR A 142 5.34 11.89 11.66
CA THR A 142 6.39 12.73 11.08
C THR A 142 7.43 11.91 10.31
N VAL A 143 7.92 10.81 10.89
CA VAL A 143 8.87 9.91 10.21
C VAL A 143 8.27 9.35 8.94
N TRP A 144 7.04 8.83 9.02
CA TRP A 144 6.33 8.29 7.87
C TRP A 144 6.11 9.33 6.77
N ASN A 145 5.66 10.54 7.13
CA ASN A 145 5.49 11.66 6.19
C ASN A 145 6.82 12.09 5.55
N LEU A 146 7.94 12.00 6.26
CA LEU A 146 9.27 12.31 5.70
C LEU A 146 9.66 11.28 4.63
N VAL A 147 9.47 9.99 4.89
CA VAL A 147 9.77 8.93 3.92
C VAL A 147 8.83 9.03 2.71
N ALA A 148 7.52 9.18 2.95
CA ALA A 148 6.53 9.36 1.89
C ALA A 148 6.80 10.62 1.06
N GLY A 149 7.12 11.75 1.71
CA GLY A 149 7.45 13.01 1.03
C GLY A 149 8.71 12.90 0.17
N THR A 150 9.72 12.17 0.63
CA THR A 150 10.93 11.90 -0.15
C THR A 150 10.67 10.93 -1.30
N ALA A 151 9.77 9.96 -1.12
CA ALA A 151 9.35 9.10 -2.21
C ALA A 151 8.54 9.86 -3.27
N LEU A 152 7.69 10.81 -2.87
CA LEU A 152 6.94 11.66 -3.81
C LEU A 152 7.85 12.43 -4.77
N THR A 153 9.02 12.90 -4.32
CA THR A 153 9.95 13.58 -5.22
C THR A 153 10.49 12.64 -6.30
N VAL A 154 10.74 11.37 -5.95
CA VAL A 154 11.16 10.33 -6.91
C VAL A 154 10.03 9.99 -7.90
N VAL A 155 8.79 9.91 -7.41
CA VAL A 155 7.62 9.69 -8.29
C VAL A 155 7.43 10.87 -9.25
N ALA A 156 7.61 12.11 -8.77
CA ALA A 156 7.47 13.31 -9.58
C ALA A 156 8.54 13.45 -10.67
N GLU A 157 9.74 12.87 -10.47
CA GLU A 157 10.79 12.83 -11.50
C GLU A 157 10.49 11.83 -12.64
N ASN A 158 9.59 10.86 -12.40
CA ASN A 158 9.20 9.82 -13.36
C ASN A 158 7.88 10.13 -14.11
N LEU A 159 7.23 11.25 -13.80
CA LEU A 159 6.03 11.76 -14.51
C LEU A 159 6.42 12.65 -15.70
#